data_AF-E3MKP6-F1
#
_entry.id   AF-E3MKP6-F1
#
_cell.length_a   1.000
_cell.length_b   1.000
_cell.length_c   1.000
_cell.angle_alpha   90.00
_cell.angle_beta   90.00
_cell.angle_gamma   90.00
#
_symmetry.space_group_name_H-M   'P 1'
#
loop_
_entity.id
_entity.type
_entity.pdbx_description
1 polymer ?
#
loop_
_entity_poly.entity_id
_entity_poly.type
_entity_poly.pdbx_seq_one_letter_code
_entity_poly.pdbx_strand_id
1 'polypeptide(L)'
;MSNKATYNLYSNERNSGNNQIRGGQDQLKRKIATTTESTAKKLRTDKLYEIVPGVTFPTAETMGIDTPMDPDFSRLPKGFKLGKLAREKFAGIVKADLYDQYEIQFYCSLFEHFSYNPIYLFDQDIWIPAHVHAYTEVIKFRTPPYVLLQQALSANHFHI
;
A
#
# COMPACT_ATOMS: atom_id res chain seq x y z
N MET A 1 -32.42 -36.93 -42.30
CA MET A 1 -31.20 -36.53 -41.57
C MET A 1 -31.47 -36.65 -40.09
N SER A 2 -30.54 -37.31 -39.41
CA SER A 2 -30.30 -37.54 -37.97
C SER A 2 -31.40 -37.28 -36.92
N ASN A 3 -31.82 -38.39 -36.30
CA ASN A 3 -32.39 -38.50 -34.95
C ASN A 3 -31.29 -38.98 -33.97
N LYS A 4 -31.53 -38.82 -32.66
CA LYS A 4 -30.86 -39.41 -31.47
C LYS A 4 -29.84 -38.51 -30.78
N ALA A 5 -29.69 -38.52 -29.46
CA ALA A 5 -30.44 -39.13 -28.36
C ALA A 5 -29.87 -38.56 -27.05
N THR A 6 -30.73 -38.51 -26.04
CA THR A 6 -30.42 -38.37 -24.61
C THR A 6 -29.55 -39.54 -24.13
N TYR A 7 -28.60 -39.28 -23.22
CA TYR A 7 -28.02 -40.32 -22.36
C TYR A 7 -27.87 -39.82 -20.91
N ASN A 8 -28.57 -40.48 -20.00
CA ASN A 8 -28.23 -40.63 -18.58
C ASN A 8 -27.28 -41.82 -18.43
N LEU A 9 -26.40 -41.83 -17.42
CA LEU A 9 -25.87 -43.01 -16.70
C LEU A 9 -24.94 -42.51 -15.57
N TYR A 10 -25.41 -42.45 -14.31
CA TYR A 10 -25.26 -43.46 -13.25
C TYR A 10 -23.81 -43.88 -12.88
N SER A 11 -23.38 -43.38 -11.71
CA SER A 11 -22.80 -44.07 -10.54
C SER A 11 -21.79 -45.23 -10.66
N ASN A 12 -20.82 -45.16 -9.74
CA ASN A 12 -20.40 -46.15 -8.72
C ASN A 12 -18.97 -46.73 -8.75
N GLU A 13 -18.32 -46.57 -7.59
CA GLU A 13 -17.49 -47.50 -6.82
C GLU A 13 -16.03 -47.88 -7.20
N ARG A 14 -15.16 -47.49 -6.26
CA ARG A 14 -14.13 -48.27 -5.51
C ARG A 14 -12.87 -48.85 -6.20
N ASN A 15 -11.77 -48.46 -5.54
CA ASN A 15 -10.69 -49.29 -4.96
C ASN A 15 -9.31 -49.43 -5.66
N SER A 16 -8.32 -49.00 -4.86
CA SER A 16 -7.04 -49.65 -4.50
C SER A 16 -5.98 -49.91 -5.58
N GLY A 17 -4.79 -49.36 -5.35
CA GLY A 17 -3.58 -49.67 -6.11
C GLY A 17 -2.35 -48.97 -5.54
N ASN A 18 -1.80 -49.51 -4.46
CA ASN A 18 -0.43 -49.24 -4.02
C ASN A 18 0.55 -49.58 -5.15
N ASN A 19 1.45 -48.66 -5.52
CA ASN A 19 2.72 -49.04 -6.15
C ASN A 19 3.82 -48.01 -5.81
N GLN A 20 4.86 -48.55 -5.18
CA GLN A 20 6.12 -47.90 -4.87
C GLN A 20 6.86 -47.54 -6.16
N ILE A 21 7.43 -46.33 -6.23
CA ILE A 21 8.61 -46.06 -7.07
C ILE A 21 9.65 -45.34 -6.21
N ARG A 22 10.77 -46.03 -5.99
CA ARG A 22 12.03 -45.50 -5.50
C ARG A 22 12.63 -44.54 -6.53
N GLY A 23 13.05 -43.36 -6.09
CA GLY A 23 13.89 -42.44 -6.85
C GLY A 23 14.31 -41.28 -5.97
N GLY A 24 15.50 -41.37 -5.38
CA GLY A 24 16.02 -40.35 -4.48
C GLY A 24 16.44 -39.07 -5.21
N GLN A 25 16.37 -37.94 -4.49
CA GLN A 25 17.44 -36.96 -4.36
C GLN A 25 17.01 -35.82 -3.42
N ASP A 26 17.78 -35.67 -2.34
CA ASP A 26 18.00 -34.51 -1.47
C ASP A 26 16.89 -33.49 -1.27
N GLN A 27 16.19 -33.60 -0.14
CA GLN A 27 15.60 -32.44 0.53
C GLN A 27 16.32 -32.19 1.86
N LEU A 28 17.09 -31.11 1.91
CA LEU A 28 17.69 -30.55 3.12
C LEU A 28 16.59 -30.29 4.16
N LYS A 29 16.58 -31.07 5.24
CA LYS A 29 15.72 -30.83 6.41
C LYS A 29 16.16 -29.54 7.09
N ARG A 30 15.33 -28.50 7.05
CA ARG A 30 15.55 -27.27 7.83
C ARG A 30 15.35 -27.58 9.31
N LYS A 31 16.40 -27.38 10.11
CA LYS A 31 16.38 -27.49 11.58
C LYS A 31 15.45 -26.40 12.14
N ILE A 32 14.34 -26.80 12.76
CA ILE A 32 13.50 -25.89 13.55
C ILE A 32 14.26 -25.65 14.85
N ALA A 33 14.83 -24.45 15.00
CA ALA A 33 15.26 -23.97 16.30
C ALA A 33 14.02 -23.47 17.03
N THR A 34 13.66 -24.15 18.12
CA THR A 34 12.68 -23.68 19.09
C THR A 34 13.19 -22.38 19.70
N THR A 35 12.58 -21.26 19.35
CA THR A 35 12.85 -19.98 20.01
C THR A 35 12.12 -19.99 21.35
N THR A 36 12.88 -20.13 22.43
CA THR A 36 12.42 -19.86 23.79
C THR A 36 12.05 -18.39 23.92
N GLU A 37 10.89 -18.15 24.54
CA GLU A 37 10.39 -16.83 24.91
C GLU A 37 11.44 -16.06 25.71
N SER A 38 11.72 -14.83 25.30
CA SER A 38 12.46 -13.86 26.10
C SER A 38 11.60 -12.62 26.26
N THR A 39 11.41 -12.25 27.52
CA THR A 39 10.51 -11.22 28.01
C THR A 39 10.93 -9.82 27.55
N ALA A 40 9.89 -9.03 27.28
CA ALA A 40 9.95 -7.70 26.70
C ALA A 40 10.90 -6.74 27.44
N LYS A 41 11.83 -6.15 26.67
CA LYS A 41 12.22 -4.75 26.86
C LYS A 41 11.96 -4.03 25.54
N LYS A 42 11.07 -3.04 25.58
CA LYS A 42 10.85 -2.08 24.48
C LYS A 42 12.23 -1.54 24.09
N LEU A 43 12.69 -1.87 22.88
CA LEU A 43 13.93 -1.33 22.35
C LEU A 43 13.72 0.18 22.21
N ARG A 44 14.50 0.99 22.94
CA ARG A 44 14.57 2.44 22.77
C ARG A 44 15.24 2.70 21.42
N THR A 45 14.44 2.74 20.38
CA THR A 45 14.82 3.00 19.00
C THR A 45 14.93 4.50 18.74
N ASP A 46 15.75 5.22 19.52
CA ASP A 46 15.93 6.67 19.33
C ASP A 46 17.37 7.08 18.93
N LYS A 47 18.35 6.15 18.88
CA LYS A 47 19.78 6.53 18.74
C LYS A 47 20.65 5.64 17.85
N LEU A 48 20.09 5.00 16.82
CA LEU A 48 20.87 4.10 15.93
C LEU A 48 20.75 4.43 14.42
N TYR A 49 20.18 5.58 14.05
CA TYR A 49 19.83 5.91 12.65
C TYR A 49 20.75 6.91 11.97
N GLU A 50 21.64 7.54 12.73
CA GLU A 50 22.76 8.25 12.11
C GLU A 50 23.74 7.21 11.58
N ILE A 51 24.38 7.51 10.45
CA ILE A 51 25.43 6.72 9.76
C ILE A 51 24.96 5.86 8.56
N VAL A 52 23.94 6.30 7.81
CA VAL A 52 23.93 6.03 6.34
C VAL A 52 23.74 7.35 5.59
N PRO A 53 24.78 7.88 4.90
CA PRO A 53 24.62 9.03 4.02
C PRO A 53 23.59 8.66 2.93
N GLY A 54 22.45 9.36 2.90
CA GLY A 54 21.45 9.22 1.84
C GLY A 54 20.12 8.55 2.22
N VAL A 55 19.94 8.05 3.46
CA VAL A 55 18.62 7.61 3.94
C VAL A 55 18.03 8.71 4.82
N THR A 56 17.39 9.70 4.21
CA THR A 56 16.64 10.72 4.95
C THR A 56 15.35 10.10 5.47
N PHE A 57 15.22 10.03 6.80
CA PHE A 57 13.95 9.70 7.41
C PHE A 57 12.93 10.84 7.14
N PRO A 58 11.65 10.52 6.87
CA PRO A 58 10.63 11.53 6.69
C PRO A 58 10.51 12.41 7.93
N THR A 59 10.50 13.71 7.73
CA THR A 59 10.27 14.70 8.79
C THR A 59 8.83 15.22 8.71
N ALA A 60 8.37 15.91 9.75
CA ALA A 60 7.05 16.56 9.72
C ALA A 60 6.93 17.51 8.51
N GLU A 61 8.01 18.21 8.16
CA GLU A 61 8.08 19.11 7.00
C GLU A 61 7.95 18.36 5.68
N THR A 62 8.69 17.27 5.46
CA THR A 62 8.59 16.51 4.20
C THR A 62 7.26 15.77 4.08
N MET A 63 6.67 15.35 5.20
CA MET A 63 5.38 14.67 5.22
C MET A 63 4.19 15.63 5.09
N GLY A 64 4.29 16.85 5.64
CA GLY A 64 3.17 17.79 5.74
C GLY A 64 2.14 17.41 6.81
N ILE A 65 2.59 16.65 7.82
CA ILE A 65 1.78 16.17 8.96
C ILE A 65 2.54 16.48 10.25
N ASP A 66 2.08 17.50 10.98
CA ASP A 66 2.73 17.94 12.23
C ASP A 66 2.31 17.10 13.44
N THR A 67 1.08 16.60 13.44
CA THR A 67 0.50 15.85 14.56
C THR A 67 0.13 14.43 14.12
N PRO A 68 1.01 13.43 14.35
CA PRO A 68 0.68 12.03 14.08
C PRO A 68 -0.46 11.55 15.00
N MET A 69 -1.31 10.66 14.49
CA MET A 69 -2.51 10.18 15.19
C MET A 69 -2.52 8.65 15.26
N ASP A 70 -2.94 8.07 16.38
CA ASP A 70 -3.01 6.61 16.49
C ASP A 70 -4.10 6.05 15.56
N PRO A 71 -3.80 5.01 14.75
CA PRO A 71 -4.76 4.51 13.79
C PRO A 71 -6.03 3.93 14.40
N ASP A 72 -7.18 4.48 14.00
CA ASP A 72 -8.47 3.85 14.23
C ASP A 72 -8.82 2.94 13.05
N PHE A 73 -8.61 1.64 13.24
CA PHE A 73 -8.90 0.62 12.22
C PHE A 73 -10.40 0.46 11.92
N SER A 74 -11.30 1.04 12.72
CA SER A 74 -12.73 1.04 12.41
C SER A 74 -13.08 1.93 11.21
N ARG A 75 -12.28 2.99 10.98
CA ARG A 75 -12.41 3.90 9.83
C ARG A 75 -11.68 3.42 8.58
N LEU A 76 -10.88 2.37 8.68
CA LEU A 76 -10.08 1.84 7.57
C LEU A 76 -10.80 0.66 6.90
N PRO A 77 -10.53 0.42 5.60
CA PRO A 77 -11.06 -0.75 4.92
C PRO A 77 -10.63 -2.04 5.64
N LYS A 78 -11.52 -3.04 5.68
CA LYS A 78 -11.24 -4.31 6.37
C LYS A 78 -9.98 -4.97 5.80
N GLY A 79 -9.03 -5.30 6.67
CA GLY A 79 -7.76 -5.93 6.30
C GLY A 79 -6.73 -4.95 5.72
N PHE A 80 -7.00 -3.64 5.70
CA PHE A 80 -6.05 -2.64 5.24
C PHE A 80 -4.85 -2.53 6.20
N LYS A 81 -3.64 -2.52 5.63
CA LYS A 81 -2.39 -2.44 6.38
C LYS A 81 -1.74 -1.09 6.10
N LEU A 82 -1.68 -0.24 7.14
CA LEU A 82 -1.04 1.08 7.03
C LEU A 82 0.48 0.99 6.85
N GLY A 83 1.14 -0.06 7.37
CA GLY A 83 2.57 -0.27 7.18
C GLY A 83 3.44 0.75 7.93
N LYS A 84 4.49 1.26 7.28
CA LYS A 84 5.33 2.34 7.85
C LYS A 84 4.56 3.66 7.86
N LEU A 85 4.96 4.56 8.75
CA LEU A 85 4.34 5.88 8.92
C LEU A 85 2.83 5.77 9.21
N ALA A 86 2.41 4.74 9.94
CA ALA A 86 0.99 4.43 10.12
C ALA A 86 0.23 5.56 10.81
N ARG A 87 0.87 6.25 11.76
CA ARG A 87 0.25 7.33 12.53
C ARG A 87 0.10 8.59 11.70
N GLU A 88 1.09 8.87 10.88
CA GLU A 88 1.16 10.02 9.97
C GLU A 88 0.18 9.83 8.81
N LYS A 89 0.12 8.62 8.23
CA LYS A 89 -0.87 8.25 7.23
C LYS A 89 -2.29 8.38 7.77
N PHE A 90 -2.55 7.88 8.98
CA PHE A 90 -3.88 7.96 9.57
C PHE A 90 -4.28 9.42 9.85
N ALA A 91 -3.38 10.23 10.42
CA ALA A 91 -3.59 11.66 10.56
C ALA A 91 -3.89 12.34 9.21
N GLY A 92 -3.15 11.96 8.16
CA GLY A 92 -3.37 12.45 6.79
C GLY A 92 -4.73 12.06 6.20
N ILE A 93 -5.17 10.81 6.38
CA ILE A 93 -6.50 10.33 5.98
C ILE A 93 -7.59 11.16 6.68
N VAL A 94 -7.45 11.40 7.98
CA VAL A 94 -8.39 12.20 8.77
C VAL A 94 -8.39 13.65 8.28
N LYS A 95 -7.21 14.26 8.08
CA LYS A 95 -7.05 15.65 7.62
C LYS A 95 -7.61 15.87 6.22
N ALA A 96 -7.48 14.89 5.33
CA ALA A 96 -7.99 14.91 3.96
C ALA A 96 -9.46 14.47 3.82
N ASP A 97 -10.10 14.08 4.92
CA ASP A 97 -11.48 13.60 4.97
C ASP A 97 -11.76 12.46 3.97
N LEU A 98 -10.87 11.46 3.94
CA LEU A 98 -10.97 10.31 3.04
C LEU A 98 -11.76 9.17 3.70
N TYR A 99 -12.74 8.63 2.97
CA TYR A 99 -13.58 7.51 3.41
C TYR A 99 -13.59 6.35 2.40
N ASP A 100 -13.40 6.65 1.12
CA ASP A 100 -13.41 5.62 0.09
C ASP A 100 -12.16 4.74 0.18
N GLN A 101 -12.36 3.44 0.01
CA GLN A 101 -11.29 2.45 0.14
C GLN A 101 -10.17 2.68 -0.89
N TYR A 102 -10.50 3.00 -2.14
CA TYR A 102 -9.51 3.20 -3.19
C TYR A 102 -8.75 4.51 -3.00
N GLU A 103 -9.45 5.56 -2.58
CA GLU A 103 -8.82 6.84 -2.23
C GLU A 103 -7.82 6.68 -1.09
N ILE A 104 -8.19 5.96 -0.03
CA ILE A 104 -7.30 5.68 1.11
C ILE A 104 -6.08 4.87 0.66
N GLN A 105 -6.28 3.84 -0.16
CA GLN A 105 -5.18 3.01 -0.69
C GLN A 105 -4.21 3.83 -1.53
N PHE A 106 -4.75 4.61 -2.46
CA PHE A 106 -3.98 5.46 -3.36
C PHE A 106 -3.24 6.55 -2.58
N TYR A 107 -3.93 7.26 -1.68
CA TYR A 107 -3.35 8.25 -0.78
C TYR A 107 -2.19 7.68 0.02
N CYS A 108 -2.38 6.54 0.70
CA CYS A 108 -1.33 5.95 1.53
C CYS A 108 -0.09 5.55 0.73
N SER A 109 -0.28 5.08 -0.50
CA SER A 109 0.81 4.66 -1.38
C SER A 109 1.65 5.86 -1.82
N LEU A 110 0.99 6.93 -2.27
CA LEU A 110 1.67 8.17 -2.66
C LEU A 110 2.32 8.85 -1.46
N PHE A 111 1.59 8.98 -0.35
CA PHE A 111 2.08 9.60 0.86
C PHE A 111 3.36 8.93 1.33
N GLU A 112 3.40 7.59 1.43
CA GLU A 112 4.62 6.89 1.83
C GLU A 112 5.77 7.15 0.87
N HIS A 113 5.53 7.04 -0.44
CA HIS A 113 6.58 7.24 -1.44
C HIS A 113 7.20 8.65 -1.36
N PHE A 114 6.37 9.69 -1.35
CA PHE A 114 6.83 11.08 -1.35
C PHE A 114 7.29 11.57 0.01
N SER A 115 6.95 10.87 1.11
CA SER A 115 7.52 11.14 2.43
C SER A 115 9.03 10.87 2.46
N TYR A 116 9.46 9.83 1.73
CA TYR A 116 10.89 9.50 1.56
C TYR A 116 11.53 10.22 0.36
N ASN A 117 10.73 10.59 -0.65
CA ASN A 117 11.21 11.21 -1.88
C ASN A 117 10.41 12.50 -2.17
N PRO A 118 10.66 13.60 -1.45
CA PRO A 118 9.89 14.83 -1.62
C PRO A 118 10.06 15.41 -3.03
N ILE A 119 9.01 16.05 -3.54
CA ILE A 119 9.00 16.68 -4.87
C ILE A 119 9.48 18.12 -4.74
N TYR A 120 10.37 18.55 -5.63
CA TYR A 120 10.81 19.94 -5.71
C TYR A 120 10.20 20.63 -6.93
N LEU A 121 9.61 21.81 -6.72
CA LEU A 121 9.11 22.68 -7.79
C LEU A 121 10.12 23.79 -8.06
N PHE A 122 10.86 23.65 -9.16
CA PHE A 122 11.88 24.62 -9.57
C PHE A 122 11.34 26.03 -9.76
N ASP A 123 10.16 26.17 -10.38
CA ASP A 123 9.57 27.48 -10.70
C ASP A 123 9.19 28.28 -9.45
N GLN A 124 8.95 27.61 -8.33
CA GLN A 124 8.49 28.21 -7.08
C GLN A 124 9.56 28.15 -5.98
N ASP A 125 10.68 27.47 -6.22
CA ASP A 125 11.73 27.19 -5.24
C ASP A 125 11.19 26.59 -3.93
N ILE A 126 10.26 25.64 -4.03
CA ILE A 126 9.64 24.98 -2.86
C ILE A 126 9.66 23.46 -2.97
N TRP A 127 9.79 22.80 -1.81
CA TRP A 127 9.53 21.38 -1.65
C TRP A 127 8.05 21.16 -1.36
N ILE A 128 7.39 20.29 -2.12
CA ILE A 128 6.00 19.91 -1.89
C ILE A 128 5.95 18.85 -0.79
N PRO A 129 5.21 19.08 0.29
CA PRO A 129 4.98 18.05 1.31
C PRO A 129 4.19 16.87 0.76
N ALA A 130 4.52 15.67 1.22
CA ALA A 130 3.91 14.42 0.74
C ALA A 130 2.38 14.40 0.87
N HIS A 131 1.84 14.92 1.97
CA HIS A 131 0.39 15.07 2.18
C HIS A 131 -0.27 15.92 1.10
N VAL A 132 0.32 17.08 0.78
CA VAL A 132 -0.23 18.02 -0.20
C VAL A 132 -0.27 17.36 -1.58
N HIS A 133 0.82 16.70 -1.98
CA HIS A 133 0.87 16.02 -3.25
C HIS A 133 -0.11 14.83 -3.32
N ALA A 134 -0.07 13.92 -2.35
CA ALA A 134 -0.94 12.74 -2.32
C ALA A 134 -2.42 13.13 -2.33
N TYR A 135 -2.80 14.16 -1.57
CA TYR A 135 -4.18 14.65 -1.55
C TYR A 135 -4.60 15.28 -2.88
N THR A 136 -3.72 16.05 -3.52
CA THR A 136 -3.98 16.64 -4.84
C THR A 136 -4.24 15.55 -5.88
N GLU A 137 -3.45 14.47 -5.86
CA GLU A 137 -3.67 13.34 -6.77
C GLU A 137 -4.99 12.61 -6.50
N VAL A 138 -5.41 12.48 -5.23
CA VAL A 138 -6.75 11.95 -4.89
C VAL A 138 -7.86 12.85 -5.45
N ILE A 139 -7.72 14.17 -5.36
CA ILE A 139 -8.69 15.11 -5.96
C ILE A 139 -8.74 14.95 -7.48
N LYS A 140 -7.58 14.81 -8.13
CA LYS A 140 -7.53 14.55 -9.59
C LYS A 140 -8.24 13.25 -9.93
N PHE A 141 -8.07 12.21 -9.13
CA PHE A 141 -8.77 10.94 -9.30
C PHE A 141 -10.29 11.07 -9.17
N ARG A 142 -10.79 11.91 -8.24
CA ARG A 142 -12.23 12.23 -8.10
C ARG A 142 -12.76 13.06 -9.28
N THR A 143 -11.89 13.82 -9.94
CA THR A 143 -12.30 14.79 -10.95
C THR A 143 -12.47 14.12 -12.31
N PRO A 144 -13.64 14.26 -12.98
CA PRO A 144 -13.83 13.68 -14.30
C PRO A 144 -12.80 14.20 -15.31
N PRO A 145 -12.27 13.36 -16.22
CA PRO A 145 -11.21 13.75 -17.15
C PRO A 145 -11.56 14.96 -18.03
N TYR A 146 -12.84 15.12 -18.40
CA TYR A 146 -13.31 16.26 -19.16
C TYR A 146 -13.12 17.59 -18.44
N VAL A 147 -13.33 17.63 -17.12
CA VAL A 147 -13.15 18.84 -16.30
C VAL A 147 -11.68 19.22 -16.23
N LEU A 148 -10.79 18.23 -16.08
CA LEU A 148 -9.35 18.45 -16.09
C LEU A 148 -8.86 19.00 -17.44
N LEU A 149 -9.39 18.49 -18.55
CA LEU A 149 -9.09 19.00 -19.89
C LEU A 149 -9.55 20.45 -20.06
N GLN A 150 -10.76 20.77 -19.63
CA GLN A 150 -11.29 22.13 -19.70
C GLN A 150 -10.45 23.11 -18.88
N GLN A 151 -10.04 22.73 -17.67
CA GLN A 151 -9.15 23.53 -16.82
C GLN A 151 -7.80 23.78 -17.50
N ALA A 152 -7.17 22.74 -18.06
CA ALA A 152 -5.89 22.86 -18.77
C ALA A 152 -5.98 23.80 -19.99
N LEU A 153 -7.05 23.68 -20.77
CA LEU A 153 -7.28 24.54 -21.94
C LEU A 153 -7.53 26.00 -21.52
N SER A 154 -8.27 26.23 -20.42
CA SER A 154 -8.52 27.57 -19.91
C SER A 154 -7.27 28.24 -19.36
N ALA A 155 -6.42 27.50 -18.64
CA ALA A 155 -5.16 28.02 -18.10
C ALA A 155 -4.21 28.50 -19.21
N ASN A 156 -4.19 27.81 -20.36
CA ASN A 156 -3.40 28.18 -21.52
C ASN A 156 -4.00 29.36 -22.32
N HIS A 157 -5.29 29.64 -22.17
CA HIS A 157 -5.99 30.69 -22.92
C HIS A 157 -5.70 32.11 -22.40
N PHE A 158 -5.16 32.26 -21.19
CA PHE A 158 -4.81 33.55 -20.59
C PHE A 158 -3.36 33.99 -20.82
N HIS A 159 -2.59 33.23 -21.62
CA HIS A 159 -1.18 33.53 -21.94
C HIS A 159 -0.95 34.05 -23.38
N ILE A 160 -1.96 34.70 -23.99
CA ILE A 160 -1.83 35.40 -25.29
C ILE A 160 -1.91 36.90 -25.08
#